data_AF-A0A382HKD0-F1
#
_entry.id   AF-A0A382HKD0-F1
#
_cell.length_a   1.000
_cell.length_b   1.000
_cell.length_c   1.000
_cell.angle_alpha   90.00
_cell.angle_beta   90.00
_cell.angle_gamma   90.00
#
_symmetry.space_group_name_H-M   'P 1'
#
loop_
_entity.id
_entity.type
_entity.pdbx_description
1 polymer ?
#
loop_
_entity_poly.entity_id
_entity_poly.type
_entity_poly.pdbx_seq_one_letter_code
_entity_poly.pdbx_strand_id
1 'polypeptide(L)'
;MTVSVAFNIEMPNEPYVDDFSNGDVHASTYIGHKFVSVSVDADGWVISVLSEADTEAGLVEQAKPTPENHTALTIDGTANPFEASYVSRKYTTGAVANYTENLGTTDDNGDPETWEYTWHENGLLSQIYLHGTLKYSGGAFQKPTMRIHAFDQASFNASMGPMSAGLQEALDADSANQVYSAEQRQAIIDHKTYVDNITTKYAAVKHWKVPFKPMPHV
;
A
#
# COMPACT_ATOMS: atom_id res chain seq x y z
N MET A 1 -1.18 -13.72 29.51
CA MET A 1 -2.34 -13.67 28.60
C MET A 1 -2.22 -12.45 27.72
N THR A 2 -2.38 -12.63 26.42
CA THR A 2 -2.57 -11.50 25.49
C THR A 2 -3.79 -10.68 25.89
N VAL A 3 -3.74 -9.39 25.62
CA VAL A 3 -4.85 -8.47 25.87
C VAL A 3 -5.72 -8.35 24.63
N SER A 4 -7.01 -8.10 24.83
CA SER A 4 -7.96 -7.81 23.76
C SER A 4 -8.50 -6.41 23.97
N VAL A 5 -8.19 -5.48 23.06
CA VAL A 5 -8.50 -4.06 23.22
C VAL A 5 -9.02 -3.51 21.90
N ALA A 6 -10.26 -3.02 21.93
CA ALA A 6 -10.87 -2.40 20.75
C ALA A 6 -10.19 -1.06 20.43
N PHE A 7 -9.99 -0.81 19.15
CA PHE A 7 -9.50 0.47 18.64
C PHE A 7 -10.02 0.71 17.23
N ASN A 8 -9.88 1.93 16.74
CA ASN A 8 -10.28 2.32 15.40
C ASN A 8 -9.05 2.61 14.54
N ILE A 9 -9.08 2.12 13.31
CA ILE A 9 -8.13 2.51 12.26
C ILE A 9 -8.81 3.59 11.41
N GLU A 10 -8.20 4.76 11.28
CA GLU A 10 -8.69 5.77 10.34
C GLU A 10 -8.53 5.29 8.91
N MET A 11 -9.57 5.47 8.10
CA MET A 11 -9.62 5.03 6.71
C MET A 11 -9.45 6.25 5.81
N PRO A 12 -8.52 6.21 4.83
CA PRO A 12 -8.45 7.28 3.85
C PRO A 12 -9.69 7.22 2.95
N ASN A 13 -10.10 8.37 2.45
CA ASN A 13 -11.23 8.52 1.54
C ASN A 13 -11.05 7.68 0.27
N GLU A 14 -9.80 7.44 -0.14
CA GLU A 14 -9.41 6.55 -1.24
C GLU A 14 -7.99 6.00 -1.02
N PRO A 15 -7.64 4.85 -1.59
CA PRO A 15 -6.29 4.29 -1.47
C PRO A 15 -5.23 5.19 -2.10
N TYR A 16 -4.07 5.25 -1.45
CA TYR A 16 -2.87 5.99 -1.87
C TYR A 16 -2.98 7.53 -1.87
N VAL A 17 -3.99 8.08 -1.21
CA VAL A 17 -4.21 9.52 -1.08
C VAL A 17 -4.34 9.89 0.39
N ASP A 18 -3.53 10.85 0.83
CA ASP A 18 -3.50 11.35 2.20
C ASP A 18 -4.67 12.31 2.45
N ASP A 19 -5.88 11.75 2.45
CA ASP A 19 -7.13 12.46 2.71
C ASP A 19 -8.02 11.60 3.60
N PHE A 20 -8.21 12.05 4.84
CA PHE A 20 -9.05 11.40 5.87
C PHE A 20 -10.24 12.29 6.25
N SER A 21 -10.59 13.25 5.40
CA SER A 21 -11.55 14.31 5.74
C SER A 21 -12.98 13.81 5.97
N ASN A 22 -13.35 12.62 5.49
CA ASN A 22 -14.66 12.03 5.79
C ASN A 22 -14.78 11.54 7.24
N GLY A 23 -13.65 11.33 7.93
CA GLY A 23 -13.64 10.81 9.29
C GLY A 23 -14.04 9.33 9.39
N ASP A 24 -13.98 8.58 8.28
CA ASP A 24 -14.30 7.16 8.25
C ASP A 24 -13.27 6.37 9.07
N VAL A 25 -13.77 5.39 9.82
CA VAL A 25 -12.94 4.52 10.67
C VAL A 25 -13.36 3.06 10.53
N HIS A 26 -12.40 2.16 10.65
CA HIS A 26 -12.61 0.72 10.68
C HIS A 26 -12.35 0.17 12.08
N ALA A 27 -13.38 -0.40 12.70
CA ALA A 27 -13.29 -1.02 14.02
C ALA A 27 -12.36 -2.24 13.98
N SER A 28 -11.40 -2.26 14.90
CA SER A 28 -10.34 -3.28 14.98
C SER A 28 -10.09 -3.67 16.43
N THR A 29 -9.35 -4.76 16.65
CA THR A 29 -9.00 -5.25 17.99
C THR A 29 -7.53 -5.59 18.06
N TYR A 30 -6.82 -4.98 19.00
CA TYR A 30 -5.46 -5.39 19.36
C TYR A 30 -5.54 -6.72 20.11
N ILE A 31 -4.74 -7.71 19.71
CA ILE A 31 -4.74 -9.07 20.27
C ILE A 31 -3.34 -9.54 20.72
N GLY A 32 -2.44 -8.60 21.01
CA GLY A 32 -1.06 -8.87 21.38
C GLY A 32 -0.80 -8.87 22.89
N HIS A 33 0.48 -8.78 23.26
CA HIS A 33 0.92 -8.70 24.66
C HIS A 33 0.58 -7.34 25.27
N LYS A 34 0.42 -7.29 26.61
CA LYS A 34 0.15 -6.00 27.27
C LYS A 34 1.28 -5.00 27.05
N PHE A 35 2.53 -5.43 27.18
CA PHE A 35 3.70 -4.57 27.06
C PHE A 35 4.53 -4.97 25.85
N VAL A 36 4.85 -3.97 25.02
CA VAL A 36 5.71 -4.11 23.84
C VAL A 36 6.89 -3.16 24.00
N SER A 37 8.09 -3.70 24.17
CA SER A 37 9.32 -2.92 24.21
C SER A 37 9.85 -2.71 22.80
N VAL A 38 10.13 -1.46 22.45
CA VAL A 38 10.64 -1.05 21.14
C VAL A 38 11.92 -0.24 21.29
N SER A 39 12.76 -0.29 20.26
CA SER A 39 13.89 0.63 20.13
C SER A 39 13.46 1.91 19.44
N VAL A 40 13.92 3.04 19.98
CA VAL A 40 13.69 4.38 19.47
C VAL A 40 15.04 5.05 19.20
N ASP A 41 15.26 5.53 17.98
CA ASP A 41 16.52 6.21 17.64
C ASP A 41 16.60 7.64 18.19
N ALA A 42 17.73 8.33 17.94
CA ALA A 42 17.96 9.68 18.42
C ALA A 42 16.98 10.73 17.86
N ASP A 43 16.39 10.47 16.70
CA ASP A 43 15.40 11.35 16.07
C ASP A 43 13.98 11.06 16.56
N GLY A 44 13.77 9.96 17.30
CA GLY A 44 12.49 9.54 17.84
C GLY A 44 11.77 8.48 17.00
N TRP A 45 12.39 7.92 15.95
CA TRP A 45 11.76 6.89 15.13
C TRP A 45 11.71 5.55 15.88
N VAL A 46 10.56 4.88 15.82
CA VAL A 46 10.38 3.54 16.38
C VAL A 46 10.87 2.51 15.36
N ILE A 47 11.98 1.84 15.67
CA ILE A 47 12.75 1.06 14.68
C ILE A 47 12.41 -0.43 14.73
N SER A 48 12.40 -1.04 15.91
CA SER A 48 12.18 -2.49 16.03
C SER A 48 11.62 -2.89 17.39
N VAL A 49 10.92 -4.03 17.42
CA VAL A 49 10.44 -4.66 18.66
C VAL A 49 11.60 -5.42 19.32
N LEU A 50 11.90 -5.04 20.56
CA LEU A 50 12.94 -5.64 21.40
C LEU A 50 12.41 -6.85 22.17
N SER A 51 11.23 -6.72 22.78
CA SER A 51 10.57 -7.80 23.53
C SER A 51 9.07 -7.53 23.69
N GLU A 52 8.30 -8.55 24.00
CA GLU A 52 6.86 -8.48 24.23
C GLU A 52 6.52 -9.36 25.43
N ALA A 53 5.71 -8.86 26.37
CA ALA A 53 5.34 -9.62 27.56
C ALA A 53 4.04 -9.11 28.20
N ASP A 54 3.45 -9.93 29.06
CA ASP A 54 2.22 -9.57 29.79
C ASP A 54 2.52 -8.86 31.13
N THR A 55 3.79 -8.86 31.55
CA THR A 55 4.28 -8.19 32.75
C THR A 55 5.58 -7.45 32.45
N GLU A 56 5.84 -6.36 33.18
CA GLU A 56 7.09 -5.61 33.04
C GLU A 56 8.33 -6.48 33.36
N ALA A 57 8.22 -7.35 34.37
CA ALA A 57 9.29 -8.28 34.72
C ALA A 57 9.62 -9.22 33.55
N GLY A 58 8.60 -9.77 32.87
CA GLY A 58 8.79 -10.61 31.70
C GLY A 58 9.38 -9.85 30.51
N LEU A 59 9.06 -8.56 30.40
CA LEU A 59 9.59 -7.69 29.34
C LEU A 59 11.11 -7.52 29.47
N VAL A 60 11.60 -7.36 30.71
CA VAL A 60 13.03 -7.24 31.04
C VAL A 60 13.75 -8.57 30.85
N GLU A 61 13.15 -9.68 31.28
CA GLU A 61 13.73 -11.03 31.12
C GLU A 61 13.96 -11.38 29.64
N GLN A 62 13.04 -10.96 28.77
CA GLN A 62 13.07 -11.25 27.34
C GLN A 62 13.73 -10.13 26.51
N ALA A 63 14.23 -9.07 27.15
CA ALA A 63 14.73 -7.89 26.46
C ALA A 63 15.94 -8.23 25.58
N LYS A 64 15.80 -8.00 24.27
CA LYS A 64 16.95 -7.95 23.37
C LYS A 64 17.80 -6.72 23.69
N PRO A 65 19.13 -6.76 23.45
CA PRO A 65 19.98 -5.59 23.56
C PRO A 65 19.42 -4.42 22.73
N THR A 66 19.36 -3.24 23.34
CA THR A 66 19.01 -2.01 22.62
C THR A 66 20.21 -1.63 21.73
N PRO A 67 20.00 -1.33 20.44
CA PRO A 67 21.07 -0.88 19.56
C PRO A 67 21.81 0.36 20.10
N GLU A 68 23.07 0.52 19.71
CA GLU A 68 23.86 1.70 20.07
C GLU A 68 23.18 2.97 19.55
N ASN A 69 23.18 4.04 20.36
CA ASN A 69 22.48 5.32 20.09
C ASN A 69 20.94 5.23 20.04
N HIS A 70 20.35 4.14 20.50
CA HIS A 70 18.90 3.99 20.64
C HIS A 70 18.51 3.95 22.12
N THR A 71 17.25 4.24 22.40
CA THR A 71 16.61 4.07 23.71
C THR A 71 15.51 3.01 23.64
N ALA A 72 15.24 2.34 24.75
CA ALA A 72 14.11 1.43 24.85
C ALA A 72 12.87 2.19 25.33
N LEU A 73 11.75 2.03 24.63
CA LEU A 73 10.45 2.56 24.99
C LEU A 73 9.48 1.40 25.20
N THR A 74 8.70 1.43 26.27
CA THR A 74 7.63 0.45 26.48
C THR A 74 6.29 1.04 26.07
N ILE A 75 5.60 0.33 25.18
CA ILE A 75 4.22 0.62 24.78
C ILE A 75 3.30 -0.27 25.62
N ASP A 76 2.40 0.33 26.41
CA ASP A 76 1.26 -0.39 26.98
C ASP A 76 0.16 -0.49 25.92
N GLY A 77 -0.03 -1.68 25.35
CA GLY A 77 -1.04 -1.96 24.32
C GLY A 77 -2.48 -1.83 24.79
N THR A 78 -2.73 -1.72 26.11
CA THR A 78 -4.05 -1.38 26.64
C THR A 78 -4.35 0.12 26.61
N ALA A 79 -3.31 0.95 26.63
CA ALA A 79 -3.43 2.40 26.50
C ALA A 79 -3.19 2.89 25.07
N ASN A 80 -2.33 2.21 24.31
CA ASN A 80 -1.91 2.58 22.95
C ASN A 80 -2.08 1.38 21.98
N PRO A 81 -3.32 0.89 21.79
CA PRO A 81 -3.57 -0.31 20.99
C PRO A 81 -3.20 -0.12 19.51
N PHE A 82 -3.33 1.09 18.95
CA PHE A 82 -2.95 1.37 17.56
C PHE A 82 -1.44 1.21 17.36
N GLU A 83 -0.63 1.86 18.19
CA GLU A 83 0.82 1.85 18.10
C GLU A 83 1.35 0.43 18.35
N ALA A 84 0.83 -0.25 19.38
CA ALA A 84 1.14 -1.64 19.66
C ALA A 84 0.79 -2.55 18.48
N SER A 85 -0.40 -2.39 17.88
CA SER A 85 -0.82 -3.14 16.68
C SER A 85 0.10 -2.88 15.49
N TYR A 86 0.48 -1.63 15.25
CA TYR A 86 1.30 -1.23 14.12
C TYR A 86 2.72 -1.84 14.20
N VAL A 87 3.36 -1.80 15.38
CA VAL A 87 4.73 -2.33 15.53
C VAL A 87 4.79 -3.85 15.65
N SER A 88 3.84 -4.47 16.36
CA SER A 88 3.83 -5.93 16.62
C SER A 88 3.10 -6.73 15.55
N ARG A 89 2.26 -6.06 14.73
CA ARG A 89 1.32 -6.67 13.79
C ARG A 89 0.30 -7.62 14.45
N LYS A 90 0.02 -7.42 15.75
CA LYS A 90 -0.92 -8.26 16.52
C LYS A 90 -2.29 -7.60 16.63
N TYR A 91 -3.08 -7.67 15.58
CA TYR A 91 -4.44 -7.13 15.58
C TYR A 91 -5.34 -7.92 14.64
N THR A 92 -6.65 -7.77 14.84
CA THR A 92 -7.66 -8.22 13.90
C THR A 92 -8.51 -7.05 13.43
N THR A 93 -8.91 -7.08 12.17
CA THR A 93 -9.84 -6.10 11.58
C THR A 93 -11.20 -6.70 11.30
N GLY A 94 -11.29 -8.03 11.14
CA GLY A 94 -12.42 -8.65 10.45
C GLY A 94 -12.49 -8.20 8.99
N ALA A 95 -13.63 -8.45 8.35
CA ALA A 95 -13.86 -8.06 6.97
C ALA A 95 -13.88 -6.54 6.81
N VAL A 96 -13.10 -6.05 5.84
CA VAL A 96 -13.07 -4.64 5.42
C VAL A 96 -13.73 -4.58 4.05
N ALA A 97 -14.69 -3.68 3.85
CA ALA A 97 -15.33 -3.52 2.55
C ALA A 97 -14.32 -3.01 1.52
N ASN A 98 -14.37 -3.54 0.30
CA ASN A 98 -13.55 -3.04 -0.80
C ASN A 98 -13.88 -1.57 -1.09
N TYR A 99 -12.87 -0.82 -1.52
CA TYR A 99 -13.10 0.48 -2.13
C TYR A 99 -13.42 0.27 -3.62
N THR A 100 -14.48 0.89 -4.12
CA THR A 100 -14.89 0.81 -5.52
C THR A 100 -15.16 2.20 -6.06
N GLU A 101 -14.71 2.45 -7.30
CA GLU A 101 -14.87 3.74 -7.97
C GLU A 101 -15.19 3.54 -9.45
N ASN A 102 -16.10 4.37 -9.96
CA ASN A 102 -16.33 4.49 -11.40
C ASN A 102 -15.26 5.41 -12.01
N LEU A 103 -14.56 4.95 -13.04
CA LEU A 103 -13.46 5.68 -13.66
C LEU A 103 -13.91 6.81 -14.59
N GLY A 104 -15.20 6.91 -14.90
CA GLY A 104 -15.74 7.88 -15.85
C GLY A 104 -15.40 7.57 -17.31
N THR A 105 -14.90 6.36 -17.59
CA THR A 105 -14.55 5.85 -18.92
C THR A 105 -15.35 4.59 -19.25
N THR A 106 -15.32 4.15 -20.51
CA THR A 106 -15.95 2.92 -20.97
C THR A 106 -14.94 1.97 -21.59
N ASP A 107 -15.17 0.67 -21.45
CA ASP A 107 -14.37 -0.38 -22.06
C ASP A 107 -14.60 -0.47 -23.58
N ASP A 108 -14.00 -1.47 -24.23
CA ASP A 108 -14.12 -1.68 -25.68
C ASP A 108 -15.57 -2.05 -26.12
N ASN A 109 -16.42 -2.48 -25.19
CA ASN A 109 -17.84 -2.80 -25.42
C ASN A 109 -18.78 -1.62 -25.14
N GLY A 110 -18.26 -0.53 -24.57
CA GLY A 110 -19.04 0.63 -24.16
C GLY A 110 -19.59 0.55 -22.73
N ASP A 111 -19.16 -0.45 -21.94
CA ASP A 111 -19.59 -0.62 -20.56
C ASP A 111 -18.76 0.27 -19.61
N PRO A 112 -19.36 0.87 -18.56
CA PRO A 112 -18.63 1.69 -17.61
C PRO A 112 -17.49 0.92 -16.91
N GLU A 113 -16.30 1.50 -16.90
CA GLU A 113 -15.15 0.92 -16.21
C GLU A 113 -15.18 1.26 -14.72
N THR A 114 -15.03 0.23 -13.89
CA THR A 114 -14.91 0.36 -12.43
C THR A 114 -13.57 -0.15 -11.97
N TRP A 115 -12.96 0.54 -11.01
CA TRP A 115 -11.77 0.09 -10.33
C TRP A 115 -12.10 -0.33 -8.90
N GLU A 116 -11.51 -1.45 -8.47
CA GLU A 116 -11.69 -1.99 -7.13
C GLU A 116 -10.33 -2.10 -6.43
N TYR A 117 -10.31 -1.74 -5.16
CA TYR A 117 -9.19 -1.96 -4.26
C TYR A 117 -9.60 -2.83 -3.08
N THR A 118 -8.91 -3.95 -2.92
CA THR A 118 -9.13 -4.87 -1.80
C THR A 118 -8.32 -4.44 -0.58
N TRP A 119 -9.01 -4.07 0.48
CA TRP A 119 -8.41 -3.95 1.81
C TRP A 119 -8.23 -5.34 2.40
N HIS A 120 -7.01 -5.70 2.76
CA HIS A 120 -6.68 -7.00 3.31
C HIS A 120 -6.99 -7.05 4.80
N GLU A 121 -7.79 -8.05 5.18
CA GLU A 121 -8.02 -8.39 6.58
C GLU A 121 -6.67 -8.62 7.31
N ASN A 122 -6.50 -7.97 8.47
CA ASN A 122 -5.29 -8.00 9.30
C ASN A 122 -4.02 -7.43 8.61
N GLY A 123 -4.15 -6.93 7.37
CA GLY A 123 -3.11 -6.22 6.62
C GLY A 123 -3.34 -4.71 6.52
N LEU A 124 -4.49 -4.23 7.00
CA LEU A 124 -4.99 -2.86 6.82
C LEU A 124 -3.98 -1.77 7.21
N LEU A 125 -3.36 -1.85 8.40
CA LEU A 125 -2.38 -0.86 8.84
C LEU A 125 -1.18 -0.76 7.89
N SER A 126 -0.76 -1.87 7.29
CA SER A 126 0.39 -1.90 6.36
C SER A 126 0.05 -1.41 4.95
N GLN A 127 -1.24 -1.46 4.59
CA GLN A 127 -1.76 -0.88 3.34
C GLN A 127 -1.92 0.64 3.47
N ILE A 128 -2.38 1.14 4.62
CA ILE A 128 -2.60 2.57 4.85
C ILE A 128 -1.30 3.29 5.19
N TYR A 129 -0.40 2.68 5.95
CA TYR A 129 0.79 3.35 6.47
C TYR A 129 2.11 2.69 6.02
N LEU A 130 3.15 3.50 5.82
CA LEU A 130 4.50 3.03 5.54
C LEU A 130 5.11 2.42 6.80
N HIS A 131 5.77 1.26 6.67
CA HIS A 131 6.44 0.61 7.80
C HIS A 131 7.64 1.43 8.30
N GLY A 132 7.88 1.41 9.61
CA GLY A 132 9.04 2.07 10.24
C GLY A 132 8.92 3.60 10.34
N THR A 133 7.71 4.15 10.16
CA THR A 133 7.48 5.60 10.18
C THR A 133 6.69 6.07 11.41
N LEU A 134 6.45 5.19 12.39
CA LEU A 134 5.94 5.59 13.68
C LEU A 134 7.04 6.37 14.44
N LYS A 135 6.68 7.51 15.03
CA LYS A 135 7.62 8.37 15.75
C LYS A 135 7.13 8.62 17.17
N TYR A 136 8.05 8.66 18.14
CA TYR A 136 7.79 9.03 19.52
C TYR A 136 8.66 10.23 19.90
N SER A 137 8.03 11.36 20.22
CA SER A 137 8.75 12.56 20.66
C SER A 137 7.87 13.42 21.56
N GLY A 138 8.48 14.14 22.50
CA GLY A 138 7.74 14.98 23.45
C GLY A 138 6.76 14.21 24.36
N GLY A 139 6.99 12.90 24.57
CA GLY A 139 6.11 12.07 25.39
C GLY A 139 4.86 11.55 24.68
N ALA A 140 4.76 11.72 23.35
CA ALA A 140 3.61 11.29 22.57
C ALA A 140 4.03 10.58 21.27
N PHE A 141 3.16 9.68 20.79
CA PHE A 141 3.28 9.09 19.48
C PHE A 141 2.76 10.03 18.41
N GLN A 142 3.49 10.10 17.30
CA GLN A 142 3.04 10.72 16.06
C GLN A 142 2.73 9.59 15.08
N LYS A 143 1.59 9.72 14.40
CA LYS A 143 1.11 8.67 13.50
C LYS A 143 2.14 8.34 12.41
N PRO A 144 2.19 7.07 11.97
CA PRO A 144 2.96 6.68 10.80
C PRO A 144 2.62 7.51 9.56
N THR A 145 3.60 7.67 8.68
CA THR A 145 3.40 8.30 7.37
C THR A 145 2.45 7.47 6.51
N MET A 146 1.49 8.13 5.89
CA MET A 146 0.54 7.53 4.95
C MET A 146 1.29 6.95 3.74
N ARG A 147 0.88 5.74 3.31
CA ARG A 147 1.43 5.09 2.12
C ARG A 147 0.80 5.69 0.87
N ILE A 148 1.58 6.48 0.15
CA ILE A 148 1.25 6.93 -1.20
C ILE A 148 1.70 5.90 -2.25
N HIS A 149 1.20 6.03 -3.47
CA HIS A 149 1.60 5.17 -4.58
C HIS A 149 3.09 5.38 -4.91
N ALA A 150 3.84 4.29 -5.11
CA ALA A 150 5.30 4.32 -5.23
C ALA A 150 5.81 4.97 -6.53
N PHE A 151 4.92 5.07 -7.51
CA PHE A 151 5.19 5.65 -8.82
C PHE A 151 4.30 6.87 -9.01
N ASP A 152 4.75 7.89 -9.72
CA ASP A 152 3.97 9.10 -9.97
C ASP A 152 3.34 9.11 -11.38
N GLN A 153 2.40 10.02 -11.58
CA GLN A 153 1.68 10.18 -12.84
C GLN A 153 2.63 10.57 -13.98
N ALA A 154 3.65 11.38 -13.70
CA ALA A 154 4.60 11.86 -14.69
C ALA A 154 5.43 10.69 -15.27
N SER A 155 5.90 9.80 -14.40
CA SER A 155 6.65 8.60 -14.76
C SER A 155 5.77 7.60 -15.51
N PHE A 156 4.49 7.49 -15.16
CA PHE A 156 3.51 6.70 -15.92
C PHE A 156 3.33 7.22 -17.33
N ASN A 157 3.09 8.52 -17.48
CA ASN A 157 2.93 9.12 -18.80
C ASN A 157 4.21 9.00 -19.63
N ALA A 158 5.38 9.16 -19.00
CA ALA A 158 6.68 9.07 -19.67
C ALA A 158 7.01 7.65 -20.16
N SER A 159 6.47 6.60 -19.54
CA SER A 159 6.74 5.21 -19.96
C SER A 159 5.93 4.76 -21.18
N MET A 160 4.82 5.44 -21.50
CA MET A 160 3.96 5.07 -22.62
C MET A 160 4.64 5.28 -23.98
N GLY A 161 5.43 6.34 -24.14
CA GLY A 161 6.17 6.61 -25.38
C GLY A 161 7.18 5.51 -25.75
N PRO A 162 8.13 5.16 -24.87
CA PRO A 162 9.05 4.05 -25.08
C PRO A 162 8.36 2.71 -25.31
N MET A 163 7.24 2.44 -24.63
CA MET A 163 6.48 1.21 -24.85
C MET A 163 5.86 1.16 -26.26
N SER A 164 5.25 2.26 -26.70
CA SER A 164 4.71 2.39 -28.05
C SER A 164 5.79 2.23 -29.13
N ALA A 165 6.98 2.83 -28.90
CA ALA A 165 8.12 2.70 -29.80
C ALA A 165 8.62 1.26 -29.90
N GLY A 166 8.75 0.54 -28.79
CA GLY A 166 9.16 -0.88 -28.80
C GLY A 166 8.17 -1.79 -29.53
N LEU A 167 6.86 -1.52 -29.42
CA LEU A 167 5.84 -2.23 -30.19
C LEU A 167 5.95 -1.92 -31.69
N GLN A 168 6.27 -0.68 -32.07
CA GLN A 168 6.52 -0.32 -33.46
C GLN A 168 7.77 -1.02 -34.01
N GLU A 169 8.87 -1.05 -33.26
CA GLU A 169 10.10 -1.75 -33.66
C GLU A 169 9.86 -3.25 -33.91
N ALA A 170 9.02 -3.89 -33.08
CA ALA A 170 8.63 -5.28 -33.28
C ALA A 170 7.86 -5.49 -34.60
N LEU A 171 6.93 -4.59 -34.94
CA LEU A 171 6.18 -4.63 -36.20
C LEU A 171 7.08 -4.38 -37.42
N ASP A 172 8.03 -3.46 -37.30
CA ASP A 172 8.98 -3.13 -38.36
C ASP A 172 9.92 -4.31 -38.63
N ALA A 173 10.44 -4.95 -37.58
CA ALA A 173 11.29 -6.13 -37.68
C ALA A 173 10.56 -7.32 -38.32
N ASP A 174 9.30 -7.56 -37.92
CA ASP A 174 8.46 -8.59 -38.51
C ASP A 174 8.10 -8.32 -39.97
N SER A 175 7.92 -7.04 -40.35
CA SER A 175 7.73 -6.67 -41.76
C SER A 175 8.95 -6.96 -42.63
N ALA A 176 10.15 -6.87 -42.04
CA ALA A 176 11.41 -7.19 -42.72
C ALA A 176 11.70 -8.70 -42.77
N ASN A 177 11.26 -9.45 -41.76
CA ASN A 177 11.40 -10.90 -41.67
C ASN A 177 10.19 -11.47 -40.93
N GLN A 178 9.22 -12.01 -41.68
CA GLN A 178 7.93 -12.43 -41.15
C GLN A 178 8.08 -13.54 -40.11
N VAL A 179 8.00 -13.15 -38.83
CA VAL A 179 8.14 -14.01 -37.64
C VAL A 179 6.80 -14.21 -36.94
N TYR A 180 5.88 -13.27 -37.08
CA TYR A 180 4.57 -13.29 -36.45
C TYR A 180 3.49 -13.81 -37.42
N SER A 181 2.57 -14.59 -36.85
CA SER A 181 1.30 -14.89 -37.50
C SER A 181 0.47 -13.61 -37.71
N ALA A 182 -0.57 -13.68 -38.54
CA ALA A 182 -1.45 -12.53 -38.75
C ALA A 182 -2.15 -12.11 -37.45
N GLU A 183 -2.56 -13.07 -36.63
CA GLU A 183 -3.21 -12.87 -35.34
C GLU A 183 -2.26 -12.22 -34.33
N GLN A 184 -1.01 -12.69 -34.26
CA GLN A 184 0.02 -12.11 -33.39
C GLN A 184 0.32 -10.66 -33.79
N ARG A 185 0.46 -10.39 -35.09
CA ARG A 185 0.66 -9.04 -35.61
C ARG A 185 -0.51 -8.12 -35.25
N GLN A 186 -1.74 -8.59 -35.41
CA GLN A 186 -2.92 -7.81 -35.04
C GLN A 186 -2.97 -7.51 -33.54
N ALA A 187 -2.63 -8.49 -32.68
CA ALA A 187 -2.56 -8.27 -31.24
C ALA A 187 -1.53 -7.19 -30.85
N ILE A 188 -0.38 -7.12 -31.53
CA ILE A 188 0.60 -6.04 -31.32
C ILE A 188 0.04 -4.69 -31.77
N ILE A 189 -0.61 -4.62 -32.94
CA ILE A 189 -1.24 -3.39 -33.46
C ILE A 189 -2.32 -2.87 -32.51
N ASP A 190 -3.19 -3.75 -32.02
CA ASP A 190 -4.26 -3.41 -31.10
C ASP A 190 -3.69 -2.91 -29.75
N HIS A 191 -2.68 -3.59 -29.23
CA HIS A 191 -2.02 -3.18 -27.99
C HIS A 191 -1.27 -1.85 -28.14
N LYS A 192 -0.61 -1.61 -29.28
CA LYS A 192 0.03 -0.32 -29.57
C LYS A 192 -1.00 0.81 -29.62
N THR A 193 -2.12 0.58 -30.32
CA THR A 193 -3.23 1.56 -30.39
C THR A 193 -3.79 1.87 -29.01
N TYR A 194 -3.88 0.87 -28.14
CA TYR A 194 -4.24 1.05 -26.74
C TYR A 194 -3.21 1.94 -25.99
N VAL A 195 -1.92 1.62 -26.06
CA VAL A 195 -0.84 2.37 -25.40
C VAL A 195 -0.78 3.83 -25.89
N ASP A 196 -0.98 4.07 -27.19
CA ASP A 196 -0.98 5.42 -27.76
C ASP A 196 -2.12 6.30 -27.21
N ASN A 197 -3.26 5.69 -26.87
CA ASN A 197 -4.46 6.40 -26.44
C ASN A 197 -4.66 6.47 -24.93
N ILE A 198 -3.95 5.65 -24.15
CA ILE A 198 -4.20 5.44 -22.71
C ILE A 198 -4.14 6.75 -21.90
N THR A 199 -3.15 7.61 -22.15
CA THR A 199 -2.98 8.89 -21.43
C THR A 199 -4.08 9.90 -21.76
N THR A 200 -4.68 9.79 -22.94
CA THR A 200 -5.79 10.64 -23.37
C THR A 200 -7.12 10.11 -22.83
N LYS A 201 -7.40 8.81 -22.96
CA LYS A 201 -8.61 8.17 -22.44
C LYS A 201 -8.74 8.36 -20.93
N TYR A 202 -7.64 8.23 -20.20
CA TYR A 202 -7.61 8.25 -18.74
C TYR A 202 -7.03 9.55 -18.16
N ALA A 203 -7.12 10.69 -18.87
CA ALA A 203 -6.51 11.95 -18.44
C ALA A 203 -7.00 12.46 -17.07
N ALA A 204 -8.24 12.13 -16.69
CA ALA A 204 -8.83 12.48 -15.39
C ALA A 204 -8.71 11.37 -14.33
N VAL A 205 -8.13 10.22 -14.67
CA VAL A 205 -8.03 9.05 -13.80
C VAL A 205 -6.60 8.95 -13.26
N LYS A 206 -6.47 8.68 -11.97
CA LYS A 206 -5.16 8.50 -11.32
C LYS A 206 -4.46 7.27 -11.90
N HIS A 207 -3.18 7.38 -12.26
CA HIS A 207 -2.44 6.35 -13.00
C HIS A 207 -2.50 4.95 -12.40
N TRP A 208 -2.55 4.80 -11.06
CA TRP A 208 -2.63 3.49 -10.42
C TRP A 208 -4.00 2.80 -10.53
N LYS A 209 -5.02 3.55 -10.97
CA LYS A 209 -6.37 3.05 -11.24
C LYS A 209 -6.57 2.69 -12.72
N VAL A 210 -5.65 3.11 -13.59
CA VAL A 210 -5.72 2.83 -15.03
C VAL A 210 -5.55 1.33 -15.25
N PRO A 211 -6.55 0.62 -15.82
CA PRO A 211 -6.40 -0.80 -16.11
C PRO A 211 -5.28 -0.97 -17.13
N PHE A 212 -4.41 -1.95 -16.97
CA PHE A 212 -3.34 -2.22 -17.94
C PHE A 212 -3.63 -3.53 -18.67
N LYS A 213 -3.82 -3.47 -19.98
CA LYS A 213 -4.01 -4.68 -20.79
C LYS A 213 -2.71 -5.52 -20.74
N PRO A 214 -2.78 -6.86 -20.66
CA PRO A 214 -1.59 -7.70 -20.76
C PRO A 214 -0.81 -7.41 -22.06
N MET A 215 0.51 -7.48 -21.99
CA MET A 215 1.35 -7.43 -23.20
C MET A 215 0.98 -8.60 -24.12
N PRO A 216 0.94 -8.39 -25.44
CA PRO A 216 0.66 -9.47 -26.38
C PRO A 216 1.75 -10.54 -26.27
N HIS A 217 1.34 -11.81 -26.23
CA HIS A 217 2.26 -12.95 -26.31
C HIS A 217 2.52 -13.27 -27.78
N VAL A 218 3.73 -12.97 -28.25
CA VAL A 218 4.16 -13.13 -29.64
C VAL A 218 5.36 -14.06 -29.77
#